data_AF-A0A7Y1XBW2-F1
#
_entry.id   AF-A0A7Y1XBW2-F1
#
_cell.length_a   1.000
_cell.length_b   1.000
_cell.length_c   1.000
_cell.angle_alpha   90.00
_cell.angle_beta   90.00
_cell.angle_gamma   90.00
#
_symmetry.space_group_name_H-M   'P 1'
#
loop_
_entity.id
_entity.type
_entity.pdbx_description
1 polymer ?
#
loop_
_entity_poly.entity_id
_entity_poly.type
_entity_poly.pdbx_seq_one_letter_code
_entity_poly.pdbx_strand_id
1 'polypeptide(L)'
;MTSLDLGPISVSTESSATRTRGGWLLNAGDVQLSHPFGSTTFYRHGWHSWGLTHWALIDEEPVQVRDRERRRLSDDPLLVDHQGHVGNYVGAISGPAGNALLLG
;
A
#
# COMPACT_ATOMS: atom_id res chain seq x y z
N MET A 1 -16.98 -6.47 -11.47
CA MET A 1 -16.46 -6.40 -10.09
C MET A 1 -16.28 -7.83 -9.58
N THR A 2 -15.03 -8.27 -9.47
CA THR A 2 -14.67 -9.60 -8.98
C THR A 2 -14.48 -9.52 -7.46
N SER A 3 -15.14 -10.40 -6.70
CA SER A 3 -14.93 -10.52 -5.25
C SER A 3 -14.05 -11.74 -4.96
N LEU A 4 -12.99 -11.56 -4.17
CA LEU A 4 -12.07 -12.64 -3.78
C LEU A 4 -12.15 -12.88 -2.29
N ASP A 5 -12.20 -14.15 -1.90
CA ASP A 5 -12.15 -14.55 -0.49
C ASP A 5 -10.69 -14.66 -0.02
N LEU A 6 -10.30 -13.72 0.85
CA LEU A 6 -9.04 -13.69 1.59
C LEU A 6 -9.30 -13.81 3.10
N GLY A 7 -10.40 -14.49 3.48
CA GLY A 7 -10.91 -14.52 4.84
C GLY A 7 -11.68 -13.24 5.17
N PRO A 8 -11.32 -12.47 6.22
CA PRO A 8 -12.06 -11.27 6.60
C PRO A 8 -11.83 -10.08 5.65
N ILE A 9 -11.00 -10.23 4.62
CA ILE A 9 -10.61 -9.18 3.68
C ILE A 9 -11.48 -9.29 2.43
N SER A 10 -12.10 -8.18 2.05
CA SER A 10 -12.87 -8.08 0.82
C SER A 10 -12.03 -7.40 -0.26
N VAL A 11 -11.86 -8.07 -1.40
CA VAL A 11 -11.18 -7.50 -2.57
C VAL A 11 -12.21 -7.05 -3.59
N SER A 12 -12.02 -5.85 -4.13
CA SER A 12 -12.77 -5.34 -5.28
C SER A 12 -11.81 -4.91 -6.38
N THR A 13 -11.96 -5.51 -7.55
CA THR A 13 -11.23 -5.13 -8.77
C THR A 13 -12.14 -5.26 -9.99
N GLU A 14 -11.88 -4.43 -10.99
CA GLU A 14 -12.50 -4.54 -12.32
C GLU A 14 -11.82 -5.64 -13.17
N SER A 15 -10.60 -6.02 -12.79
CA SER A 15 -9.78 -7.00 -13.49
C SER A 15 -10.06 -8.43 -13.02
N SER A 16 -9.74 -9.42 -13.86
CA SER A 16 -9.83 -10.82 -13.46
C SER A 16 -8.70 -11.20 -12.49
N ALA A 17 -8.95 -12.23 -11.68
CA ALA A 17 -8.01 -12.72 -10.68
C ALA A 17 -7.80 -14.23 -10.81
N THR A 18 -6.57 -14.68 -10.59
CA THR A 18 -6.19 -16.10 -10.63
C THR A 18 -5.62 -16.52 -9.27
N ARG A 19 -6.18 -17.57 -8.68
CA ARG A 19 -5.68 -18.10 -7.40
C ARG A 19 -4.30 -18.75 -7.57
N THR A 20 -3.38 -18.47 -6.66
CA THR A 20 -2.04 -19.06 -6.61
C THR A 20 -1.83 -19.80 -5.27
N ARG A 21 -0.65 -20.39 -5.07
CA ARG A 21 -0.30 -21.03 -3.79
C ARG A 21 -0.19 -20.03 -2.64
N GLY A 22 0.23 -18.79 -2.92
CA GLY A 22 0.52 -17.76 -1.92
C GLY A 22 -0.52 -16.64 -1.81
N GLY A 23 -1.52 -16.60 -2.68
CA GLY A 23 -2.50 -15.52 -2.73
C GLY A 23 -3.24 -15.49 -4.07
N TRP A 24 -3.42 -14.30 -4.62
CA TRP A 24 -4.10 -14.08 -5.90
C TRP A 24 -3.20 -13.26 -6.82
N LEU A 25 -3.17 -13.63 -8.10
CA LEU A 25 -2.61 -12.80 -9.16
C LEU A 25 -3.74 -11.98 -9.76
N LEU A 26 -3.62 -10.66 -9.69
CA LEU A 26 -4.58 -9.73 -10.25
C LEU A 26 -4.06 -9.24 -11.61
N ASN A 27 -4.94 -9.14 -12.60
CA ASN A 27 -4.59 -8.49 -13.86
C ASN A 27 -4.43 -6.97 -13.65
N ALA A 28 -3.66 -6.33 -14.54
CA ALA A 28 -3.40 -4.90 -14.48
C ALA A 28 -4.69 -4.07 -14.42
N GLY A 29 -4.64 -2.99 -13.66
CA GLY A 29 -5.78 -2.09 -13.44
C GLY A 29 -5.87 -1.67 -11.98
N ASP A 30 -6.91 -0.89 -11.67
CA ASP A 30 -7.14 -0.42 -10.32
C ASP A 30 -7.69 -1.55 -9.44
N VAL A 31 -7.10 -1.68 -8.26
CA VAL A 31 -7.45 -2.68 -7.25
C VAL A 31 -7.68 -1.97 -5.94
N GLN A 32 -8.81 -2.26 -5.31
CA GLN A 32 -9.11 -1.81 -3.97
C GLN A 32 -9.26 -3.02 -3.03
N LEU A 33 -8.57 -2.95 -1.90
CA LEU A 33 -8.64 -3.95 -0.83
C LEU A 33 -9.29 -3.30 0.40
N SER A 34 -10.35 -3.93 0.91
CA SER A 34 -11.03 -3.49 2.14
C SER A 34 -10.74 -4.49 3.26
N HIS A 35 -10.35 -3.98 4.42
CA HIS A 35 -9.98 -4.79 5.59
C HIS A 35 -10.69 -4.29 6.86
N PRO A 36 -10.97 -5.16 7.84
CA PRO A 36 -11.65 -4.78 9.08
C PRO A 36 -10.67 -4.50 10.24
N PHE A 37 -9.42 -4.15 9.96
CA PHE A 37 -8.37 -4.12 11.00
C PHE A 37 -8.41 -2.86 11.89
N GLY A 38 -9.24 -1.87 11.56
CA GLY A 38 -9.26 -0.58 12.26
C GLY A 38 -7.95 0.18 12.08
N SER A 39 -7.54 0.91 13.12
CA SER A 39 -6.23 1.58 13.17
C SER A 39 -5.10 0.55 13.10
N THR A 40 -4.24 0.71 12.09
CA THR A 40 -3.13 -0.21 11.82
C THR A 40 -1.92 0.53 11.27
N THR A 41 -0.83 -0.18 11.02
CA THR A 41 0.35 0.35 10.35
C THR A 41 0.36 0.03 8.87
N PHE A 42 0.71 1.01 8.04
CA PHE A 42 0.96 0.90 6.62
C PHE A 42 2.46 0.83 6.34
N TYR A 43 2.87 -0.20 5.59
CA TYR A 43 4.19 -0.30 5.00
C TYR A 43 4.26 0.51 3.71
N ARG A 44 5.02 1.60 3.77
CA ARG A 44 5.41 2.39 2.61
C ARG A 44 6.72 1.84 2.04
N HIS A 45 6.74 1.64 0.72
CA HIS A 45 7.96 1.37 -0.03
C HIS A 45 8.37 2.61 -0.84
N GLY A 46 9.60 3.10 -0.65
CA GLY A 46 10.16 4.22 -1.40
C GLY A 46 10.48 3.87 -2.86
N TRP A 47 10.55 4.87 -3.74
CA TRP A 47 10.74 4.64 -5.18
C TRP A 47 12.15 4.16 -5.56
N HIS A 48 13.16 4.71 -4.90
CA HIS A 48 14.57 4.43 -5.19
C HIS A 48 15.35 4.13 -3.92
N SER A 49 16.66 3.89 -4.06
CA SER A 49 17.58 3.49 -2.99
C SER A 49 17.69 4.46 -1.81
N TRP A 50 17.20 5.69 -1.94
CA TRP A 50 17.16 6.69 -0.88
C TRP A 50 15.73 7.07 -0.46
N GLY A 51 14.72 6.49 -1.11
CA GLY A 51 13.33 6.68 -0.74
C GLY A 51 13.03 6.05 0.62
N LEU A 52 12.18 6.70 1.40
CA LEU A 52 11.83 6.20 2.73
C LEU A 52 11.01 4.91 2.61
N THR A 53 11.47 3.85 3.28
CA THR A 53 10.77 2.58 3.42
C THR A 53 10.56 2.28 4.90
N HIS A 54 9.31 2.26 5.36
CA HIS A 54 8.98 2.17 6.78
C HIS A 54 7.50 1.76 7.01
N TRP A 55 7.20 1.31 8.23
CA TRP A 55 5.85 1.08 8.74
C TRP A 55 5.37 2.28 9.55
N ALA A 56 4.32 2.97 9.13
CA ALA A 56 3.75 4.12 9.84
C ALA A 56 2.30 3.86 10.26
N LEU A 57 1.84 4.42 11.37
CA LEU A 57 0.42 4.36 11.76
C LEU A 57 -0.44 5.09 10.72
N ILE A 58 -1.54 4.48 10.29
CA ILE A 58 -2.40 5.01 9.22
C ILE A 58 -3.16 6.29 9.62
N ASP A 59 -3.32 6.50 10.92
CA ASP A 59 -4.01 7.67 11.49
C ASP A 59 -3.06 8.85 11.74
N GLU A 60 -1.75 8.67 11.53
CA GLU A 60 -0.75 9.73 11.65
C GLU A 60 -0.44 10.36 10.29
N GLU A 61 0.02 11.61 10.29
CA GLU A 61 0.46 12.25 9.04
C GLU A 61 1.67 11.51 8.44
N PRO A 62 1.68 11.24 7.11
CA PRO A 62 2.83 10.65 6.46
C PRO A 62 4.09 11.51 6.62
N VAL A 63 5.24 10.87 6.81
CA VAL A 63 6.53 11.56 6.83
C VAL A 63 6.78 12.23 5.48
N GLN A 64 7.03 13.54 5.51
CA GLN A 64 7.35 14.35 4.34
C GLN A 64 8.65 15.14 4.55
N VAL A 65 9.44 15.26 3.48
CA VAL A 65 10.59 16.17 3.45
C VAL A 65 10.07 17.60 3.45
N ARG A 66 10.40 18.35 4.50
CA ARG A 66 9.93 19.75 4.68
C ARG A 66 10.52 20.71 3.65
N ASP A 67 11.77 20.50 3.29
CA ASP A 67 12.45 21.28 2.26
C ASP A 67 11.83 21.00 0.89
N ARG A 68 11.22 22.02 0.30
CA ARG A 68 10.45 21.91 -0.95
C ARG A 68 11.32 21.56 -2.14
N GLU A 69 12.55 22.06 -2.20
CA GLU A 69 13.47 21.77 -3.31
C GLU A 69 13.95 20.33 -3.26
N ARG A 70 14.29 19.85 -2.05
CA ARG A 70 14.77 18.47 -1.85
C ARG A 70 13.66 17.44 -1.90
N ARG A 71 12.41 17.80 -1.61
CA ARG A 71 11.28 16.88 -1.61
C ARG A 71 11.12 16.14 -2.93
N ARG A 72 11.24 16.83 -4.07
CA ARG A 72 11.13 16.22 -5.41
C ARG A 72 12.25 15.24 -5.73
N LEU A 73 13.38 15.32 -5.01
CA LEU A 73 14.53 14.43 -5.17
C LEU A 73 14.54 13.31 -4.13
N SER A 74 13.60 13.33 -3.18
CA SER A 74 13.59 12.41 -2.04
C SER A 74 12.84 11.12 -2.30
N ASP A 75 11.94 11.10 -3.28
CA ASP A 75 11.11 9.95 -3.64
C ASP A 75 10.46 10.19 -5.02
N ASP A 76 9.46 9.38 -5.41
CA ASP A 76 8.67 9.59 -6.65
C ASP A 76 8.08 11.02 -6.74
N PRO A 77 8.50 11.83 -7.73
CA PRO A 77 7.98 13.19 -7.93
C PRO A 77 6.46 13.29 -8.10
N LEU A 78 5.78 12.20 -8.48
CA LEU A 78 4.32 12.14 -8.62
C LEU A 78 3.60 11.97 -7.27
N LEU A 79 4.28 11.41 -6.27
CA LEU A 79 3.69 11.03 -4.97
C LEU A 79 4.17 11.89 -3.81
N VAL A 80 5.29 12.61 -3.95
CA VAL A 80 5.92 13.35 -2.84
C VAL A 80 5.07 14.46 -2.22
N ASP A 81 4.09 15.00 -2.96
CA ASP A 81 3.16 16.03 -2.45
C ASP A 81 1.78 15.44 -2.06
N HIS A 82 1.62 14.12 -2.12
CA HIS A 82 0.39 13.43 -1.72
C HIS A 82 0.19 13.53 -0.19
N GLN A 83 -1.06 13.79 0.23
CA GLN A 83 -1.40 14.08 1.63
C GLN A 83 -1.72 12.81 2.46
N GLY A 84 -2.07 11.70 1.80
CA GLY A 84 -2.25 10.39 2.43
C GLY A 84 -1.04 9.46 2.29
N HIS A 85 -1.10 8.32 2.97
CA HIS A 85 -0.08 7.27 2.85
C HIS A 85 -0.04 6.69 1.42
N VAL A 86 1.13 6.79 0.79
CA VAL A 86 1.40 6.27 -0.55
C VAL A 86 2.76 5.60 -0.59
N GLY A 87 2.95 4.69 -1.54
CA GLY A 87 4.20 3.98 -1.78
C GLY A 87 4.32 3.59 -3.25
N ASN A 88 5.48 3.05 -3.60
CA ASN A 88 5.81 2.62 -4.96
C ASN A 88 5.87 1.10 -5.05
N TYR A 89 5.29 0.55 -6.11
CA TYR A 89 5.25 -0.89 -6.45
C TYR A 89 4.48 -1.76 -5.46
N VAL A 90 4.87 -1.76 -4.19
CA VAL A 90 4.31 -2.61 -3.14
C VAL A 90 3.87 -1.78 -1.93
N GLY A 91 2.73 -2.13 -1.38
CA GLY A 91 2.24 -1.65 -0.10
C GLY A 91 1.73 -2.81 0.74
N ALA A 92 1.76 -2.66 2.06
CA ALA A 92 1.14 -3.62 2.95
C ALA A 92 0.52 -2.92 4.17
N ILE A 93 -0.44 -3.57 4.80
CA ILE A 93 -0.94 -3.18 6.12
C ILE A 93 -0.74 -4.31 7.11
N SER A 94 -0.48 -3.96 8.36
CA SER A 94 -0.40 -4.96 9.41
C SER A 94 -1.78 -5.49 9.75
N GLY A 95 -1.89 -6.81 9.80
CA GLY A 95 -3.08 -7.53 10.20
C GLY A 95 -2.97 -8.06 11.63
N PRO A 96 -4.02 -8.71 12.12
CA PRO A 96 -4.02 -9.36 13.42
C PRO A 96 -2.89 -10.38 13.54
N ALA A 97 -2.36 -10.53 14.76
CA ALA A 97 -1.32 -11.51 15.11
C ALA A 97 -0.01 -11.37 14.29
N GLY A 98 0.33 -10.17 13.84
CA GLY A 98 1.59 -9.89 13.14
C GLY A 98 1.61 -10.31 11.67
N ASN A 99 0.47 -10.69 11.11
CA ASN A 99 0.34 -10.94 9.68
C ASN A 99 0.36 -9.63 8.88
N ALA A 100 0.47 -9.72 7.55
CA ALA A 100 0.35 -8.57 6.66
C ALA A 100 -0.61 -8.87 5.50
N LEU A 101 -1.44 -7.89 5.15
CA LEU A 101 -2.14 -7.86 3.86
C LEU A 101 -1.27 -7.04 2.89
N LEU A 102 -0.82 -7.66 1.81
CA LEU A 102 0.13 -7.09 0.85
C LEU A 102 -0.51 -6.98 -0.54
N LEU A 103 -0.21 -5.88 -1.23
CA LEU A 103 -0.52 -5.66 -2.65
C LEU A 103 0.75 -5.16 -3.36
N GLY A 104 1.14 -5.83 -4.45
CA GLY A 104 2.28 -5.47 -5.29
C GLY A 104 2.42 -6.36 -6.51
#